data_AF-A0A382WUS9-F1
#
_entry.id   AF-A0A382WUS9-F1
#
_cell.length_a   1.000
_cell.length_b   1.000
_cell.length_c   1.000
_cell.angle_alpha   90.00
_cell.angle_beta   90.00
_cell.angle_gamma   90.00
#
_symmetry.space_group_name_H-M   'P 1'
#
loop_
_entity.id
_entity.type
_entity.pdbx_description
1 polymer ?
#
loop_
_entity_poly.entity_id
_entity_poly.type
_entity_poly.pdbx_seq_one_letter_code
_entity_poly.pdbx_strand_id
1 'polypeptide(L)' 'MRNFINLSDIDKRELRKIIDHAKSQKTKGSTIKTDVLLEGKTLIMIFEKPSTRTRLSFELAMKKLGGD' A
#
# COMPACT_ATOMS: atom_id res chain seq x y z
N MET A 1 6.38 11.11 11.37
CA MET A 1 6.02 10.04 10.41
C MET A 1 5.87 8.74 11.20
N ARG A 2 4.89 7.88 10.89
CA ARG A 2 4.67 6.61 11.62
C ARG A 2 5.30 5.46 10.84
N ASN A 3 6.16 4.68 11.48
CA ASN A 3 6.82 3.52 10.87
C ASN A 3 5.95 2.27 11.00
N PHE A 4 5.99 1.38 10.01
CA PHE A 4 5.32 0.07 10.01
C PHE A 4 6.39 -1.03 10.02
N ILE A 5 6.85 -1.42 11.21
CA ILE A 5 7.99 -2.35 11.40
C ILE A 5 7.49 -3.69 11.96
N ASN A 6 6.83 -3.68 13.12
CA ASN A 6 6.18 -4.86 13.68
C ASN A 6 4.67 -4.68 13.80
N LEU A 7 3.93 -5.78 13.62
CA LEU A 7 2.48 -5.81 13.81
C LEU A 7 2.08 -5.59 15.27
N SER A 8 2.92 -6.01 16.22
CA SER A 8 2.71 -5.81 17.67
C SER A 8 2.68 -4.34 18.07
N ASP A 9 3.31 -3.47 17.29
CA ASP A 9 3.43 -2.04 17.58
C ASP A 9 2.17 -1.27 17.16
N ILE A 10 1.21 -1.96 16.54
CA ILE A 10 0.01 -1.37 15.95
C ILE A 10 -1.22 -1.94 16.65
N ASP A 11 -2.07 -1.04 17.16
CA ASP A 11 -3.33 -1.41 17.78
C ASP A 11 -4.18 -2.26 16.83
N LYS A 12 -4.80 -3.30 17.40
CA LYS A 12 -5.64 -4.26 16.67
C LYS A 12 -6.74 -3.59 15.85
N ARG A 13 -7.31 -2.47 16.33
CA ARG A 13 -8.36 -1.73 15.61
C ARG A 13 -7.79 -1.05 14.37
N GLU A 14 -6.57 -0.53 14.43
CA GLU A 14 -5.90 0.06 13.27
C GLU A 14 -5.57 -1.00 12.22
N LEU A 15 -5.07 -2.16 12.63
CA LEU A 15 -4.86 -3.29 11.71
C LEU A 15 -6.17 -3.74 11.05
N ARG A 16 -7.27 -3.75 11.80
CA ARG A 16 -8.59 -4.09 11.25
C ARG A 16 -9.04 -3.07 10.20
N LYS A 17 -8.84 -1.77 10.44
CA LYS A 17 -9.14 -0.71 9.45
C LYS A 17 -8.39 -0.92 8.13
N ILE A 18 -7.11 -1.32 8.18
CA ILE A 18 -6.32 -1.61 6.97
C ILE A 18 -6.97 -2.75 6.15
N ILE A 19 -7.38 -3.83 6.83
CA ILE A 19 -8.01 -4.98 6.18
C ILE A 19 -9.37 -4.61 5.58
N ASP A 20 -10.19 -3.87 6.33
CA ASP A 20 -11.53 -3.47 5.88
C ASP A 20 -11.44 -2.49 4.70
N HIS A 21 -10.44 -1.59 4.71
CA HIS A 21 -10.14 -0.73 3.57
C HIS A 21 -9.73 -1.56 2.35
N ALA A 22 -8.82 -2.52 2.49
CA ALA A 22 -8.40 -3.39 1.39
C ALA A 22 -9.56 -4.19 0.78
N LYS A 23 -10.51 -4.66 1.62
CA LYS A 23 -11.74 -5.32 1.15
C LYS A 23 -12.62 -4.35 0.36
N SER A 24 -12.85 -3.15 0.90
CA SER A 24 -13.64 -2.11 0.22
C SER A 24 -13.08 -1.78 -1.16
N GLN A 25 -11.76 -1.64 -1.26
CA GLN A 25 -11.08 -1.37 -2.54
C GLN A 25 -11.25 -2.52 -3.53
N LYS A 26 -11.17 -3.78 -3.08
CA LYS A 26 -11.45 -4.94 -3.94
C LYS A 26 -12.90 -4.99 -4.43
N THR A 27 -13.87 -4.69 -3.56
CA THR A 27 -15.30 -4.74 -3.92
C THR A 27 -15.72 -3.64 -4.89
N LYS A 28 -15.07 -2.47 -4.84
CA LYS A 28 -15.31 -1.36 -5.76
C LYS A 28 -14.81 -1.64 -7.19
N GLY A 29 -14.11 -2.75 -7.40
CA GLY A 29 -13.51 -3.11 -8.68
C GLY A 29 -12.26 -2.27 -9.01
N SER A 30 -11.59 -2.58 -10.12
CA SER A 30 -10.43 -1.81 -10.62
C SER A 30 -10.77 -0.36 -10.99
N THR A 31 -12.04 0.03 -10.87
CA THR A 31 -12.52 1.41 -10.88
C THR A 31 -12.19 2.11 -9.55
N ILE A 32 -10.92 1.98 -9.11
CA ILE A 32 -10.30 3.06 -8.37
C ILE A 32 -10.32 4.19 -9.40
N LYS A 33 -11.35 5.05 -9.39
CA LYS A 33 -11.21 6.41 -9.91
C LYS A 33 -9.82 6.81 -9.45
N THR A 34 -8.91 7.07 -10.39
CA THR A 34 -7.50 7.39 -10.14
C THR A 34 -7.45 8.33 -8.96
N ASP A 35 -7.31 7.74 -7.78
CA ASP A 35 -7.29 8.45 -6.52
C ASP A 35 -5.83 8.83 -6.52
N VAL A 36 -5.54 9.99 -7.13
CA VAL A 36 -4.21 10.59 -7.27
C VAL A 36 -3.71 11.07 -5.90
N LEU A 37 -4.00 10.28 -4.85
CA LEU A 37 -3.63 10.51 -3.47
C LEU A 37 -2.11 10.56 -3.29
N LEU A 38 -1.39 9.88 -4.18
CA LEU A 38 0.07 9.84 -4.19
C LEU A 38 0.67 10.54 -5.42
N GLU A 39 -0.07 11.41 -6.10
CA GLU A 39 0.48 12.21 -7.20
C GLU A 39 1.71 13.00 -6.75
N GLY A 40 2.78 12.94 -7.55
CA GLY A 40 4.05 13.59 -7.26
C GLY A 40 4.83 12.98 -6.08
N LYS A 41 4.40 11.82 -5.55
CA LYS A 41 5.14 11.09 -4.52
C LYS A 41 5.89 9.91 -5.12
N THR A 42 7.15 9.76 -4.67
CA THR A 42 8.02 8.66 -5.09
C THR A 42 8.27 7.67 -3.94
N LEU A 43 8.12 6.37 -4.19
CA LEU A 43 8.45 5.29 -3.27
C LEU A 43 9.83 4.69 -3.59
N ILE A 44 10.78 4.90 -2.67
CA ILE A 44 12.09 4.25 -2.75
C ILE A 44 12.00 2.87 -2.10
N MET A 45 12.38 1.84 -2.84
CA MET A 45 12.42 0.46 -2.36
C MET A 45 13.86 -0.05 -2.26
N ILE A 46 14.28 -0.41 -1.04
CA ILE A 46 15.62 -0.96 -0.74
C ILE A 46 15.46 -2.42 -0.33
N PHE A 47 16.12 -3.33 -1.05
CA PHE A 47 16.09 -4.77 -0.80
C PHE A 47 17.50 -5.34 -0.78
N GLU A 48 17.89 -5.97 0.33
CA GLU A 48 19.17 -6.70 0.43
C GLU A 48 19.08 -8.09 -0.24
N LYS A 49 17.88 -8.69 -0.24
CA LYS A 49 17.60 -9.98 -0.86
C LYS A 49 16.53 -9.82 -1.94
N PRO A 50 16.62 -10.57 -3.06
CA PRO A 50 15.61 -10.49 -4.11
C PRO A 50 14.23 -10.91 -3.59
N SER A 51 13.20 -10.09 -3.85
CA SER A 51 11.79 -10.40 -3.55
C SER A 51 10.86 -9.89 -4.65
N THR A 52 10.53 -10.77 -5.60
CA THR A 52 9.70 -10.43 -6.76
C THR A 52 8.28 -10.02 -6.39
N ARG A 53 7.63 -10.78 -5.50
CA ARG A 53 6.23 -10.53 -5.12
C ARG A 53 6.07 -9.23 -4.34
N THR A 54 6.99 -8.94 -3.41
CA THR A 54 6.95 -7.71 -2.63
C THR A 54 7.23 -6.50 -3.51
N ARG A 55 8.28 -6.54 -4.33
CA ARG A 55 8.62 -5.41 -5.19
C ARG A 55 7.47 -5.07 -6.15
N LEU A 56 6.95 -6.08 -6.85
CA LEU A 56 5.91 -5.87 -7.85
C LEU A 56 4.59 -5.43 -7.20
N SER A 57 4.22 -5.94 -6.02
CA SER A 57 2.97 -5.54 -5.38
C SER A 57 3.00 -4.08 -4.90
N PHE A 58 4.14 -3.61 -4.37
CA PHE A 58 4.31 -2.21 -3.96
C PHE A 58 4.37 -1.27 -5.16
N GLU A 59 5.06 -1.64 -6.24
CA GLU A 59 5.12 -0.85 -7.47
C GLU A 59 3.73 -0.69 -8.11
N LEU A 60 2.98 -1.79 -8.23
CA LEU A 60 1.62 -1.75 -8.77
C LEU A 60 0.66 -0.93 -7.88
N ALA A 61 0.84 -0.97 -6.56
CA ALA A 61 0.05 -0.17 -5.64
C ALA A 61 0.33 1.33 -5.78
N MET A 62 1.61 1.73 -5.88
CA MET A 62 2.00 3.13 -6.10
C MET A 62 1.43 3.68 -7.42
N LYS A 63 1.63 2.94 -8.51
CA LYS A 63 1.09 3.30 -9.83
C LYS A 63 -0.42 3.45 -9.83
N LYS A 64 -1.14 2.54 -9.15
CA LYS A 64 -2.61 2.63 -9.03
C LYS A 64 -3.09 3.85 -8.25
N LEU A 65 -2.27 4.40 -7.36
CA LEU A 65 -2.55 5.57 -6.55
C LEU A 65 -1.97 6.87 -7.16
N GLY A 66 -1.45 6.80 -8.39
CA GLY A 66 -0.92 7.94 -9.13
C GLY A 66 0.50 8.39 -8.74
N GLY A 67 1.21 7.59 -7.94
CA GLY A 67 2.62 7.85 -7.60
C GLY A 67 3.59 6.94 -8.33
N ASP A 68 4.88 7.18 -8.13
CA ASP A 68 5.99 6.50 -8.81
C ASP A 68 6.91 5.72 -7.87
#